data_AF-A0A6I7PNU8-F1
#
_entry.id   AF-A0A6I7PNU8-F1
#
_cell.length_a   1.000
_cell.length_b   1.000
_cell.length_c   1.000
_cell.angle_alpha   90.00
_cell.angle_beta   90.00
_cell.angle_gamma   90.00
#
_symmetry.space_group_name_H-M   'P 1'
#
loop_
_entity.id
_entity.type
_entity.pdbx_description
1 polymer ?
#
loop_
_entity_poly.entity_id
_entity_poly.type
_entity_poly.pdbx_seq_one_letter_code
_entity_poly.pdbx_strand_id
1 'polypeptide(L)'
;MNDLIQIVKEQDEWTPSPPPGLMFQLSVLTWIDRDRGSVEPWALARLAVPGLAELVRADQVRAEYRIPERRALLRRWHRKFAHSRNWADLMSRSDAELEQNGEFPDRVKFERRGKLMLLWQTEFWNMVGGPTPYHDSVALSFSSELDIRDQIEDIILCICGSLGIRQRDARPEPGA
;
A
#
# COMPACT_ATOMS: atom_id res chain seq x y z
N MET A 1 0.45 3.47 24.31
CA MET A 1 0.88 2.16 23.77
C MET A 1 0.24 2.14 22.40
N ASN A 2 1.03 2.16 21.33
CA ASN A 2 0.56 2.72 20.07
C ASN A 2 0.02 1.64 19.15
N ASP A 3 -1.29 1.67 18.96
CA ASP A 3 -1.98 0.96 17.90
C ASP A 3 -1.79 1.77 16.60
N LEU A 4 -1.22 1.17 15.55
CA LEU A 4 -0.75 1.93 14.38
C LEU A 4 -1.26 1.39 13.04
N ILE A 5 -1.92 0.23 13.02
CA ILE A 5 -2.57 -0.29 11.82
C ILE A 5 -4.02 -0.68 12.08
N GLN A 6 -4.86 -0.47 11.07
CA GLN A 6 -6.22 -1.01 11.02
C GLN A 6 -6.39 -1.79 9.73
N ILE A 7 -6.87 -3.03 9.84
CA ILE A 7 -7.18 -3.89 8.69
C ILE A 7 -8.65 -3.73 8.36
N VAL A 8 -8.94 -3.52 7.08
CA VAL A 8 -10.27 -3.25 6.56
C VAL A 8 -10.53 -4.24 5.42
N LYS A 9 -11.38 -5.22 5.72
CA LYS A 9 -11.72 -6.34 4.82
C LYS A 9 -12.92 -6.06 3.91
N GLU A 10 -13.76 -5.09 4.30
CA GLU A 10 -14.96 -4.71 3.58
C GLU A 10 -14.73 -3.45 2.76
N GLN A 11 -15.51 -3.30 1.69
CA GLN A 11 -15.39 -2.17 0.78
C GLN A 11 -16.00 -0.93 1.43
N ASP A 12 -15.20 -0.15 2.14
CA ASP A 12 -15.59 1.16 2.65
C ASP A 12 -15.63 2.20 1.52
N GLU A 13 -16.35 3.31 1.74
CA GLU A 13 -16.50 4.43 0.78
C GLU A 13 -15.18 4.97 0.20
N TRP A 14 -14.06 4.77 0.92
CA TRP A 14 -12.74 5.25 0.54
C TRP A 14 -11.86 4.19 -0.14
N THR A 15 -12.28 2.92 -0.18
CA THR A 15 -11.48 1.87 -0.83
C THR A 15 -11.56 2.00 -2.35
N PRO A 16 -10.43 2.10 -3.07
CA PRO A 16 -10.45 2.24 -4.53
C PRO A 16 -11.08 0.98 -5.14
N SER A 17 -11.90 1.15 -6.18
CA SER A 17 -12.43 0.00 -6.92
C SER A 17 -11.28 -0.83 -7.49
N PRO A 18 -11.31 -2.15 -7.34
CA PRO A 18 -10.20 -2.96 -7.78
C PRO A 18 -10.12 -2.98 -9.32
N PRO A 19 -8.93 -3.15 -9.89
CA PRO A 19 -8.78 -3.28 -11.34
C PRO A 19 -9.58 -4.47 -11.90
N PRO A 20 -9.97 -4.43 -13.19
CA PRO A 20 -10.62 -5.56 -13.84
C PRO A 20 -9.80 -6.85 -13.68
N GLY A 21 -10.45 -7.93 -13.22
CA GLY A 21 -9.84 -9.25 -13.01
C GLY A 21 -9.23 -9.47 -11.61
N LEU A 22 -9.16 -8.43 -10.76
CA LEU A 22 -8.77 -8.56 -9.36
C LEU A 22 -10.01 -8.40 -8.49
N MET A 23 -10.64 -9.50 -8.08
CA MET A 23 -11.97 -9.46 -7.46
C MET A 23 -11.93 -9.32 -5.94
N PHE A 24 -10.80 -9.68 -5.31
CA PHE A 24 -10.66 -9.66 -3.87
C PHE A 24 -9.82 -8.46 -3.45
N GLN A 25 -10.22 -7.80 -2.37
CA GLN A 25 -9.54 -6.62 -1.87
C GLN A 25 -9.34 -6.70 -0.36
N LEU A 26 -8.17 -6.23 0.10
CA LEU A 26 -7.86 -5.99 1.50
C LEU A 26 -7.22 -4.60 1.59
N SER A 27 -7.65 -3.75 2.52
CA SER A 27 -6.98 -2.48 2.77
C SER A 27 -6.39 -2.45 4.17
N VAL A 28 -5.20 -1.89 4.28
CA VAL A 28 -4.48 -1.68 5.54
C VAL A 28 -4.25 -0.18 5.68
N LEU A 29 -4.82 0.40 6.72
CA LEU A 29 -4.56 1.78 7.10
C LEU A 29 -3.38 1.79 8.05
N THR A 30 -2.30 2.47 7.66
CA THR A 30 -1.14 2.73 8.52
C THR A 30 -1.24 4.16 9.03
N TRP A 31 -1.28 4.33 10.35
CA TRP A 31 -1.57 5.59 11.02
C TRP A 31 -0.29 6.36 11.32
N ILE A 32 -0.43 7.69 11.35
CA ILE A 32 0.49 8.59 12.04
C ILE A 32 -0.08 8.82 13.43
N ASP A 33 0.57 8.30 14.47
CA ASP A 33 0.35 8.86 15.81
C ASP A 33 1.01 10.23 15.85
N ARG A 34 0.26 11.26 16.27
CA ARG A 34 0.69 12.66 16.34
C ARG A 34 2.02 12.85 17.06
N ASP A 35 2.33 11.95 17.99
CA ASP A 35 3.52 12.03 18.84
C ASP A 35 4.64 11.02 18.50
N ARG A 36 4.41 10.05 17.58
CA ARG A 36 5.37 8.96 17.33
C ARG A 36 5.70 8.65 15.86
N GLY A 37 5.09 9.37 14.91
CA GLY A 37 5.38 9.22 13.47
C GLY A 37 4.67 8.02 12.83
N SER A 38 4.65 7.99 11.49
CA SER A 38 4.23 6.81 10.72
C SER A 38 5.32 5.75 10.74
N VAL A 39 4.90 4.49 10.59
CA VAL A 39 5.80 3.46 10.06
C VAL A 39 6.15 3.87 8.64
N GLU A 40 7.44 4.00 8.37
CA GLU A 40 7.89 4.32 7.02
C GLU A 40 7.41 3.24 6.04
N PRO A 41 6.66 3.60 4.99
CA PRO A 41 6.10 2.63 4.05
C PRO A 41 7.15 1.68 3.45
N TRP A 42 8.40 2.15 3.33
CA TRP A 42 9.54 1.34 2.87
C TRP A 42 9.88 0.17 3.79
N ALA A 43 9.86 0.36 5.11
CA ALA A 43 10.18 -0.72 6.06
C ALA A 43 9.15 -1.86 5.94
N LEU A 44 7.87 -1.51 5.88
CA LEU A 44 6.80 -2.47 5.68
C LEU A 44 6.93 -3.15 4.30
N ALA A 45 7.14 -2.39 3.23
CA ALA A 45 7.22 -2.93 1.87
C ALA A 45 8.40 -3.88 1.66
N ARG A 46 9.56 -3.56 2.21
CA ARG A 46 10.76 -4.41 2.14
C ARG A 46 10.50 -5.81 2.69
N LEU A 47 9.73 -5.89 3.78
CA LEU A 47 9.40 -7.15 4.43
C LEU A 47 8.19 -7.84 3.79
N ALA A 48 7.19 -7.07 3.33
CA ALA A 48 5.95 -7.61 2.81
C ALA A 48 6.08 -8.13 1.37
N VAL A 49 6.77 -7.39 0.50
CA VAL A 49 6.83 -7.73 -0.93
C VAL A 49 7.37 -9.15 -1.20
N PRO A 50 8.45 -9.63 -0.54
CA PRO A 50 8.89 -11.01 -0.72
C PRO A 50 7.82 -12.05 -0.38
N GLY A 51 7.16 -11.91 0.78
CA GLY A 51 6.10 -12.83 1.20
C GLY A 51 4.89 -12.81 0.27
N LEU A 52 4.50 -11.62 -0.19
CA LEU A 52 3.42 -11.46 -1.17
C LEU A 52 3.78 -12.08 -2.53
N ALA A 53 5.02 -11.89 -2.99
CA ALA A 53 5.51 -12.47 -4.24
C ALA A 53 5.52 -14.01 -4.18
N GLU A 54 5.95 -14.58 -3.06
CA GLU A 54 5.89 -16.03 -2.83
C GLU A 54 4.44 -16.53 -2.81
N LEU A 55 3.56 -15.85 -2.07
CA LEU A 55 2.15 -16.20 -1.94
C LEU A 55 1.44 -16.32 -3.29
N VAL A 56 1.66 -15.37 -4.21
CA VAL A 56 1.05 -15.41 -5.55
C VAL A 56 1.92 -16.10 -6.61
N ARG A 57 3.10 -16.60 -6.23
CA ARG A 57 4.11 -17.18 -7.12
C ARG A 57 4.45 -16.25 -8.28
N ALA A 58 4.68 -14.98 -7.96
CA ALA A 58 5.07 -13.98 -8.94
C ALA A 58 6.47 -14.28 -9.48
N ASP A 59 6.62 -14.24 -10.81
CA ASP A 59 7.92 -14.28 -11.48
C ASP A 59 8.48 -12.87 -11.74
N GLN A 60 7.63 -11.84 -11.65
CA GLN A 60 8.04 -10.45 -11.75
C GLN A 60 7.33 -9.60 -10.70
N VAL A 61 8.07 -8.69 -10.09
CA VAL A 61 7.53 -7.65 -9.21
C VAL A 61 8.00 -6.29 -9.71
N ARG A 62 7.05 -5.38 -9.96
CA ARG A 62 7.32 -4.06 -10.53
C ARG A 62 6.70 -2.96 -9.69
N ALA A 63 7.48 -1.94 -9.36
CA ALA A 63 6.98 -0.73 -8.73
C ALA A 63 6.62 0.31 -9.79
N GLU A 64 5.50 1.02 -9.64
CA GLU A 64 5.07 2.11 -10.52
C GLU A 64 4.91 3.42 -9.76
N TYR A 65 5.30 4.51 -10.43
CA TYR A 65 5.29 5.86 -9.90
C TYR A 65 4.44 6.78 -10.77
N ARG A 66 3.64 7.64 -10.16
CA ARG A 66 2.91 8.70 -10.84
C ARG A 66 3.82 9.91 -11.03
N ILE A 67 3.83 10.46 -12.24
CA ILE A 67 4.41 11.79 -12.49
C ILE A 67 3.30 12.81 -12.73
N PRO A 68 3.48 14.07 -12.32
CA PRO A 68 2.58 15.15 -12.70
C PRO A 68 2.66 15.41 -14.21
N GLU A 69 1.58 15.14 -14.95
CA GLU A 69 1.48 15.52 -16.36
C GLU A 69 0.84 16.93 -16.47
N ARG A 70 1.64 17.94 -16.82
CA ARG A 70 1.13 19.28 -17.15
C ARG A 70 0.54 19.26 -18.57
N ARG A 71 -0.79 19.22 -18.69
CA ARG A 71 -1.46 19.52 -19.96
C ARG A 71 -1.61 21.03 -20.13
N ALA A 72 -0.97 21.58 -21.16
CA ALA A 72 -0.79 23.02 -21.39
C ALA A 72 -2.07 23.84 -21.62
N LEU A 73 -3.26 23.24 -21.65
CA LEU A 73 -4.50 23.93 -22.06
C LEU A 73 -5.69 23.80 -21.09
N LEU A 74 -5.66 22.88 -20.11
CA LEU A 74 -6.73 22.73 -19.12
C LEU A 74 -6.09 22.52 -17.74
N ARG A 75 -6.46 23.35 -16.75
CA ARG A 75 -5.98 23.31 -15.36
C ARG A 75 -6.34 22.03 -14.57
N ARG A 76 -6.67 20.93 -15.24
CA ARG A 76 -6.87 19.62 -14.62
C ARG A 76 -5.55 18.86 -14.62
N TRP A 77 -4.98 18.68 -13.43
CA TRP A 77 -3.85 17.79 -13.21
C TRP A 77 -4.32 16.35 -13.41
N HIS A 78 -3.82 15.70 -14.46
CA HIS A 78 -3.97 14.28 -14.63
C HIS A 78 -2.67 13.60 -14.16
N ARG A 79 -2.81 12.61 -13.27
CA ARG A 79 -1.67 11.78 -12.85
C ARG A 79 -1.64 10.56 -13.77
N LYS A 80 -0.53 10.38 -14.49
CA LYS A 80 -0.25 9.13 -15.23
C LYS A 80 0.87 8.38 -14.54
N PHE A 81 0.75 7.05 -14.52
CA PHE A 81 1.87 6.18 -14.20
C PHE A 81 2.84 6.25 -15.37
N ALA A 82 4.04 6.76 -15.13
CA ALA A 82 4.99 7.05 -16.20
C ALA A 82 6.30 6.31 -16.05
N HIS A 83 6.62 5.83 -14.85
CA HIS A 83 7.85 5.10 -14.60
C HIS A 83 7.57 3.78 -13.88
N SER A 84 8.19 2.70 -14.36
CA SER A 84 8.13 1.39 -13.74
C SER A 84 9.55 0.88 -13.51
N ARG A 85 9.80 0.26 -12.35
CA ARG A 85 11.10 -0.34 -11.97
C ARG A 85 10.90 -1.76 -11.49
N ASN A 86 11.88 -2.64 -11.74
CA ASN A 86 11.90 -3.94 -11.09
C ASN A 86 12.11 -3.74 -9.58
N TRP A 87 11.39 -4.49 -8.76
CA TRP A 87 11.53 -4.42 -7.31
C TRP A 87 12.96 -4.76 -6.85
N ALA A 88 13.62 -5.73 -7.49
CA ALA A 88 14.99 -6.11 -7.16
C ALA A 88 15.98 -4.93 -7.26
N ASP A 89 15.82 -4.07 -8.28
CA ASP A 89 16.65 -2.88 -8.49
C ASP A 89 16.41 -1.79 -7.43
N LEU A 90 15.23 -1.79 -6.81
CA LEU A 90 14.93 -0.89 -5.68
C LEU A 90 15.57 -1.41 -4.40
N MET A 91 15.52 -2.72 -4.17
CA MET A 91 16.05 -3.34 -2.96
C MET A 91 17.57 -3.36 -2.88
N SER A 92 18.27 -3.18 -4.01
CA SER A 92 19.73 -3.00 -4.01
C SER A 92 20.18 -1.63 -3.49
N ARG A 93 19.24 -0.71 -3.21
CA ARG A 93 19.53 0.66 -2.73
C ARG A 93 19.51 0.72 -1.21
N SER A 94 20.35 1.59 -0.66
CA SER A 94 20.33 1.94 0.76
C SER A 94 19.06 2.73 1.13
N ASP A 95 18.73 2.77 2.42
CA ASP A 95 17.57 3.52 2.93
C ASP A 95 17.70 5.02 2.62
N ALA A 96 18.89 5.58 2.84
CA ALA A 96 19.19 6.97 2.50
C ALA A 96 18.98 7.29 1.01
N GLU A 97 19.29 6.37 0.09
CA GLU A 97 19.04 6.56 -1.34
C GLU A 97 17.55 6.49 -1.68
N LEU A 98 16.76 5.67 -0.99
CA LEU A 98 15.31 5.60 -1.19
C LEU A 98 14.63 6.87 -0.64
N GLU A 99 15.06 7.34 0.53
CA GLU A 99 14.56 8.55 1.17
C GLU A 99 14.89 9.82 0.38
N GLN A 100 16.13 9.98 -0.10
CA GLN A 100 16.54 11.15 -0.89
C GLN A 100 15.78 11.30 -2.20
N ASN A 101 15.34 10.19 -2.79
CA ASN A 101 14.54 10.21 -4.00
C ASN A 101 13.05 10.52 -3.73
N GLY A 102 12.62 10.52 -2.46
CA GLY A 102 11.30 11.01 -2.01
C GLY A 102 10.08 10.26 -2.54
N GLU A 103 10.27 9.24 -3.38
CA GLU A 103 9.19 8.55 -4.09
C GLU A 103 9.03 7.14 -3.53
N PHE A 104 8.05 6.95 -2.64
CA PHE A 104 7.50 5.62 -2.38
C PHE A 104 6.56 5.24 -3.55
N PRO A 105 6.56 3.99 -4.03
CA PRO A 105 5.73 3.62 -5.16
C PRO A 105 4.24 3.75 -4.88
N ASP A 106 3.53 4.37 -5.85
CA ASP A 106 2.06 4.40 -5.85
C ASP A 106 1.47 3.00 -6.05
N ARG A 107 2.18 2.12 -6.76
CA ARG A 107 1.75 0.74 -7.01
C ARG A 107 2.90 -0.24 -7.00
N VAL A 108 2.63 -1.46 -6.53
CA VAL A 108 3.50 -2.62 -6.73
C VAL A 108 2.68 -3.72 -7.39
N LYS A 109 3.11 -4.14 -8.58
CA LYS A 109 2.49 -5.18 -9.41
C LYS A 109 3.23 -6.49 -9.21
N PHE A 110 2.46 -7.55 -8.98
CA PHE A 110 2.96 -8.91 -8.86
C PHE A 110 2.42 -9.72 -10.03
N GLU A 111 3.31 -10.08 -10.95
CA GLU A 111 2.96 -10.76 -12.19
C GLU A 111 3.48 -12.19 -12.17
N ARG A 112 2.69 -13.11 -12.75
CA ARG A 112 3.06 -14.50 -12.98
C ARG A 112 2.81 -14.83 -14.44
N ARG A 113 3.85 -15.14 -15.21
CA ARG A 113 3.77 -15.45 -16.64
C ARG A 113 3.07 -14.33 -17.44
N GLY A 114 3.37 -13.08 -17.09
CA GLY A 114 2.79 -11.88 -17.72
C GLY A 114 1.35 -11.56 -17.32
N LYS A 115 0.76 -12.30 -16.37
CA LYS A 115 -0.57 -12.01 -15.82
C LYS A 115 -0.44 -11.33 -14.45
N LEU A 116 -1.18 -10.24 -14.24
CA LEU A 116 -1.26 -9.57 -12.95
C LEU A 116 -2.04 -10.43 -11.94
N MET A 117 -1.37 -10.88 -10.89
CA MET A 117 -1.94 -11.74 -9.85
C MET A 117 -2.38 -10.96 -8.61
N LEU A 118 -1.59 -9.94 -8.25
CA LEU A 118 -1.81 -9.07 -7.10
C LEU A 118 -1.34 -7.66 -7.45
N LEU A 119 -2.09 -6.67 -6.99
CA LEU A 119 -1.75 -5.27 -7.06
C LEU A 119 -1.78 -4.71 -5.64
N TRP A 120 -0.67 -4.13 -5.20
CA TRP A 120 -0.63 -3.23 -4.06
C TRP A 120 -0.73 -1.80 -4.59
N GLN A 121 -1.69 -1.01 -4.12
CA GLN A 121 -1.77 0.43 -4.30
C GLN A 121 -1.52 1.19 -3.00
N THR A 122 -0.76 2.27 -3.07
CA THR A 122 -0.48 3.16 -1.95
C THR A 122 -1.19 4.49 -2.15
N GLU A 123 -1.89 4.95 -1.12
CA GLU A 123 -2.52 6.26 -1.10
C GLU A 123 -2.10 7.05 0.13
N PHE A 124 -1.36 8.12 -0.13
CA PHE A 124 -0.99 9.11 0.87
C PHE A 124 -2.15 10.09 1.09
N TRP A 125 -2.88 9.94 2.20
CA TRP A 125 -4.11 10.69 2.44
C TRP A 125 -3.90 12.18 2.65
N ASN A 126 -2.70 12.57 3.06
CA ASN A 126 -2.29 13.97 3.13
C ASN A 126 -2.22 14.63 1.73
N MET A 127 -2.10 13.83 0.65
CA MET A 127 -2.04 14.32 -0.73
C MET A 127 -3.38 14.29 -1.46
N VAL A 128 -4.32 13.44 -1.02
CA VAL A 128 -5.62 13.24 -1.71
C VAL A 128 -6.82 13.72 -0.90
N GLY A 129 -6.62 14.12 0.36
CA GLY A 129 -7.69 14.58 1.24
C GLY A 129 -8.45 13.41 1.86
N GLY A 130 -7.75 12.61 2.67
CA GLY A 130 -8.38 11.49 3.39
C GLY A 130 -9.38 11.94 4.47
N PRO A 131 -10.25 11.02 4.93
CA PRO A 131 -11.26 11.33 5.93
C PRO A 131 -10.65 11.70 7.28
N THR A 132 -11.27 12.63 8.00
CA THR A 132 -10.94 12.91 9.40
C THR A 132 -11.23 11.66 10.26
N PRO A 133 -10.36 11.27 11.21
CA PRO A 133 -9.12 11.94 11.67
C PRO A 133 -7.84 11.50 10.93
N TYR A 134 -7.95 10.72 9.86
CA TYR A 134 -6.85 10.00 9.21
C TYR A 134 -6.12 10.79 8.13
N HIS A 135 -6.33 12.09 8.01
CA HIS A 135 -5.73 12.95 6.98
C HIS A 135 -4.21 12.79 6.78
N ASP A 136 -3.46 12.39 7.81
CA ASP A 136 -2.01 12.17 7.73
C ASP A 136 -1.60 10.71 7.48
N SER A 137 -2.57 9.80 7.28
CA SER A 137 -2.32 8.35 7.18
C SER A 137 -1.91 7.91 5.78
N VAL A 138 -1.40 6.68 5.69
CA VAL A 138 -1.15 6.01 4.41
C VAL A 138 -2.02 4.77 4.33
N ALA A 139 -2.82 4.67 3.27
CA ALA A 139 -3.63 3.51 2.96
C ALA A 139 -2.89 2.61 1.97
N LEU A 140 -2.86 1.30 2.26
CA LEU A 140 -2.31 0.27 1.39
C LEU A 140 -3.46 -0.65 0.99
N SER A 141 -3.83 -0.64 -0.28
CA SER A 141 -4.88 -1.50 -0.82
C SER A 141 -4.28 -2.62 -1.66
N PHE A 142 -4.62 -3.84 -1.31
CA PHE A 142 -4.22 -5.05 -2.00
C PHE A 142 -5.42 -5.57 -2.79
N SER A 143 -5.30 -5.67 -4.11
CA SER A 143 -6.30 -6.32 -4.98
C SER A 143 -5.71 -7.59 -5.58
N SER A 144 -6.40 -8.72 -5.47
CA SER A 144 -5.93 -10.01 -5.99
C SER A 144 -6.97 -10.71 -6.84
N GLU A 145 -6.48 -11.55 -7.77
CA GLU A 145 -7.34 -12.45 -8.55
C GLU A 145 -7.90 -13.59 -7.67
N LEU A 146 -7.09 -14.09 -6.73
CA LEU A 146 -7.43 -15.17 -5.82
C LEU A 146 -7.94 -14.62 -4.50
N ASP A 147 -8.80 -15.38 -3.81
CA ASP A 147 -9.20 -15.04 -2.43
C ASP A 147 -8.06 -15.41 -1.48
N ILE A 148 -7.14 -14.46 -1.30
CA ILE A 148 -5.96 -14.63 -0.44
C ILE A 148 -5.92 -13.55 0.66
N ARG A 149 -7.08 -12.99 1.02
CA ARG A 149 -7.17 -11.85 1.94
C ARG A 149 -6.62 -12.18 3.32
N ASP A 150 -6.97 -13.33 3.87
CA ASP A 150 -6.51 -13.76 5.19
C ASP A 150 -4.99 -14.02 5.19
N GLN A 151 -4.45 -14.59 4.11
CA GLN A 151 -3.01 -14.81 3.98
C GLN A 151 -2.23 -13.50 3.84
N ILE A 152 -2.78 -12.51 3.13
CA ILE A 152 -2.19 -11.17 3.06
C ILE A 152 -2.22 -10.52 4.44
N GLU A 153 -3.34 -10.60 5.15
CA GLU A 153 -3.46 -10.11 6.52
C GLU A 153 -2.43 -10.76 7.44
N ASP A 154 -2.30 -12.09 7.43
CA ASP A 154 -1.32 -12.81 8.25
C ASP A 154 0.11 -12.34 7.99
N ILE A 155 0.48 -12.14 6.72
CA ILE A 155 1.79 -11.60 6.32
C ILE A 155 1.99 -10.20 6.93
N ILE A 156 1.00 -9.30 6.77
CA ILE A 156 1.10 -7.94 7.26
C ILE A 156 1.17 -7.91 8.80
N LEU A 157 0.32 -8.67 9.49
CA LEU A 157 0.30 -8.75 10.95
C LEU A 157 1.61 -9.32 11.50
N CYS A 158 2.16 -10.36 10.88
CA CYS A 158 3.44 -10.92 11.26
C CYS A 158 4.58 -9.88 11.14
N ILE A 159 4.62 -9.14 10.02
CA ILE A 159 5.63 -8.10 9.78
C ILE A 159 5.45 -6.96 10.79
N CYS A 160 4.22 -6.51 11.00
CA CYS A 160 3.93 -5.47 11.97
C CYS A 160 4.37 -5.89 13.37
N GLY A 161 4.09 -7.13 13.80
CA GLY A 161 4.60 -7.68 15.05
C GLY A 161 6.12 -7.64 15.15
N SER A 162 6.84 -7.99 14.07
CA SER A 162 8.32 -7.95 14.02
C SER A 162 8.90 -6.53 14.13
N LEU A 163 8.14 -5.52 13.69
CA LEU A 163 8.48 -4.11 13.78
C LEU A 163 7.98 -3.46 15.09
N GLY A 164 7.37 -4.23 16.00
CA GLY A 164 6.78 -3.71 17.24
C GLY A 164 5.49 -2.91 17.04
N ILE A 165 4.87 -3.03 15.87
CA ILE A 165 3.62 -2.36 15.48
C ILE A 165 2.43 -3.22 15.95
N ARG A 166 1.45 -2.58 16.60
CA ARG A 166 0.23 -3.25 17.04
C ARG A 166 -0.97 -2.93 16.15
N GLN A 167 -1.80 -3.94 15.94
CA GLN A 167 -3.12 -3.78 15.34
C GLN A 167 -4.07 -3.11 16.32
N ARG A 168 -4.83 -2.14 15.83
CA ARG A 168 -5.98 -1.61 16.54
C ARG A 168 -7.17 -2.52 16.23
N ASP A 169 -7.84 -3.01 17.27
CA ASP A 169 -9.15 -3.61 17.08
C ASP A 169 -10.09 -2.56 16.44
N ALA A 170 -10.91 -2.98 15.47
CA ALA A 170 -11.94 -2.12 14.91
C ALA A 170 -12.73 -1.54 16.08
N ARG A 171 -12.86 -0.19 16.14
CA ARG A 171 -13.58 0.46 17.24
C ARG A 171 -14.94 -0.25 17.39
N PRO A 172 -15.34 -0.65 18.60
CA PRO A 172 -16.74 -1.00 18.82
C PRO A 172 -17.58 0.20 18.37
N GLU A 173 -18.68 -0.08 17.67
CA GLU A 173 -19.60 0.97 17.24
C GLU A 173 -19.95 1.87 18.43
N PRO A 174 -20.02 3.20 18.24
CA PRO A 174 -20.48 4.08 19.30
C PRO A 174 -21.95 3.77 19.60
N GLY A 175 -22.19 2.90 20.59
CA GLY A 175 -23.54 2.52 21.01
C GLY A 175 -23.77 1.08 21.47
N ALA A 176 -22.76 0.21 21.55
CA ALA A 176 -22.89 -1.11 22.19
C ALA A 176 -22.71 -1.06 23.71
#